data_AF-A0A8B3DCL5-F1
#
_entry.id   AF-A0A8B3DCL5-F1
#
_cell.length_a   1.000
_cell.length_b   1.000
_cell.length_c   1.000
_cell.angle_alpha   90.00
_cell.angle_beta   90.00
_cell.angle_gamma   90.00
#
_symmetry.space_group_name_H-M   'P 1'
#
loop_
_entity.id
_entity.type
_entity.pdbx_description
1 polymer ?
#
loop_
_entity_poly.entity_id
_entity_poly.type
_entity_poly.pdbx_seq_one_letter_code
_entity_poly.pdbx_strand_id
1 'polypeptide(L)' 'MFPHIPITSKLGIVICNNHGQVFWAKRYGQHSWQFPQGGIDEGETP' A
#
# COMPACT_ATOMS: atom_id res chain seq x y z
N MET A 1 -13.10 15.21 23.68
CA MET A 1 -12.41 15.91 22.58
C MET A 1 -11.59 14.86 21.83
N PHE A 2 -12.03 14.44 20.64
CA PHE A 2 -11.34 13.40 19.88
C PHE A 2 -10.10 13.99 19.20
N PRO A 3 -8.94 13.31 19.23
CA PRO A 3 -7.74 13.81 18.56
C PRO A 3 -7.97 13.85 17.04
N HIS A 4 -7.56 14.94 16.39
CA HIS A 4 -7.47 15.00 14.94
C HIS A 4 -6.43 13.98 14.47
N ILE A 5 -6.88 12.88 13.87
CA ILE A 5 -6.01 11.87 13.24
C ILE A 5 -5.70 12.37 11.82
N PRO A 6 -4.42 12.52 11.43
CA PRO A 6 -4.08 12.92 10.07
C PRO A 6 -4.50 11.82 9.09
N ILE A 7 -5.40 12.17 8.18
CA ILE A 7 -5.75 11.32 7.03
C ILE A 7 -4.66 11.48 5.96
N THR A 8 -4.22 10.36 5.38
CA THR A 8 -3.23 10.36 4.30
C THR A 8 -3.78 9.58 3.11
N SER A 9 -3.55 10.08 1.91
CA SER A 9 -3.88 9.38 0.67
C SER A 9 -2.87 8.25 0.40
N LYS A 10 -3.36 7.09 -0.01
CA LYS A 10 -2.56 5.90 -0.29
C LYS A 10 -3.09 5.15 -1.50
N LEU A 11 -2.18 4.63 -2.32
CA LEU A 11 -2.47 3.69 -3.40
C LEU A 11 -1.91 2.31 -3.03
N GLY A 12 -2.69 1.27 -3.30
CA GLY A 12 -2.28 -0.12 -3.18
C GLY A 12 -2.18 -0.76 -4.56
N ILE A 13 -1.12 -1.55 -4.79
CA ILE A 13 -0.89 -2.23 -6.07
C ILE A 13 -1.07 -3.73 -5.85
N VAL A 14 -1.96 -4.35 -6.64
CA VAL A 14 -2.10 -5.81 -6.71
C VAL A 14 -1.53 -6.27 -8.04
N ILE A 15 -0.48 -7.08 -7.98
CA ILE A 15 0.16 -7.66 -9.18
C ILE A 15 -0.23 -9.13 -9.25
N CYS A 16 -0.85 -9.53 -10.36
CA CYS A 16 -1.29 -10.90 -10.62
C CYS A 16 -0.50 -11.50 -11.79
N ASN A 17 -0.30 -12.82 -11.79
CA ASN A 17 0.16 -13.54 -12.98
C ASN A 17 -0.99 -14.31 -13.66
N ASN A 18 -0.71 -14.89 -14.84
CA ASN A 18 -1.70 -15.64 -15.63
C ASN A 18 -2.16 -16.96 -14.97
N HIS A 19 -1.56 -17.34 -13.84
CA HIS A 19 -1.96 -18.51 -13.05
C HIS A 19 -2.86 -18.14 -11.86
N GLY A 20 -3.29 -16.88 -11.75
CA GLY A 20 -4.14 -16.41 -10.65
C GLY A 20 -3.39 -16.25 -9.33
N GLN A 21 -2.05 -16.21 -9.35
CA GLN A 21 -1.24 -15.94 -8.17
C GLN A 21 -1.02 -14.44 -8.03
N VAL A 22 -0.85 -13.98 -6.79
CA VAL A 22 -0.59 -12.57 -6.47
C VAL A 22 0.80 -12.38 -5.89
N PHE A 23 1.42 -11.25 -6.20
CA PHE A 23 2.67 -10.85 -5.59
C PHE A 23 2.44 -10.36 -4.16
N TRP A 24 3.12 -10.98 -3.19
CA TRP A 24 3.08 -10.58 -1.79
C TRP A 24 4.52 -10.39 -1.28
N ALA A 25 4.86 -9.20 -0.80
CA ALA A 25 6.23 -8.84 -0.43
C ALA A 25 6.43 -8.89 1.10
N LYS A 26 7.53 -9.51 1.54
CA LYS A 26 7.97 -9.43 2.93
C LYS A 26 8.52 -8.04 3.23
N ARG A 27 8.08 -7.44 4.33
CA ARG A 27 8.57 -6.15 4.79
C ARG A 27 10.02 -6.26 5.23
N TYR A 28 10.85 -5.30 4.80
CA TYR A 28 12.26 -5.24 5.19
C TYR A 28 12.39 -5.16 6.72
N GLY A 29 13.18 -6.07 7.31
CA GLY A 29 13.39 -6.13 8.76
C GLY A 29 12.19 -6.57 9.60
N GLN A 30 11.09 -7.05 8.99
CA GLN A 30 9.88 -7.46 9.73
C GLN A 30 9.40 -8.86 9.34
N HIS A 31 8.66 -9.49 10.26
CA HIS A 31 7.98 -10.78 10.05
C HIS A 31 6.54 -10.58 9.58
N SER A 32 6.35 -9.68 8.62
CA SER A 32 5.04 -9.31 8.08
C SER A 32 5.12 -9.13 6.57
N TRP A 33 3.99 -9.32 5.91
CA TRP A 33 3.86 -9.32 4.45
C TRP A 33 2.80 -8.31 4.03
N GLN A 34 2.99 -7.69 2.87
CA GLN A 34 2.04 -6.71 2.33
C GLN A 34 2.06 -6.67 0.80
N PHE A 35 0.99 -6.12 0.23
CA PHE A 35 1.05 -5.63 -1.13
C PHE A 35 1.92 -4.35 -1.20
N PRO A 36 2.55 -4.08 -2.35
CA PRO A 36 3.18 -2.79 -2.59
C PRO A 36 2.16 -1.65 -2.41
N GLN A 37 2.59 -0.56 -1.79
CA GLN A 37 1.77 0.63 -1.57
C GLN A 37 2.61 1.90 -1.69
N GLY A 38 1.98 3.01 -2.07
CA GLY A 38 2.58 4.34 -2.20
C GLY A 38 1.72 5.43 -1.58
N GLY A 39 2.33 6.59 -1.29
CA GLY A 39 1.58 7.82 -1.04
C GLY A 39 1.06 8.41 -2.35
N ILE A 40 0.13 9.35 -2.23
CA ILE A 40 -0.22 10.27 -3.32
C ILE A 40 0.24 11.64 -2.86
N ASP A 41 1.13 12.27 -3.63
CA ASP A 41 1.59 13.63 -3.39
C ASP A 41 0.54 14.66 -3.85
N GLU A 42 0.60 15.87 -3.32
CA GLU A 42 -0.37 16.92 -3.68
C GLU A 42 -0.32 17.23 -5.18
N GLY A 43 -1.47 17.10 -5.84
CA GLY A 43 -1.61 17.34 -7.29
C GLY A 43 -1.40 16.10 -8.17
N GLU A 44 -1.01 14.95 -7.60
CA GLU A 44 -0.99 13.68 -8.34
C GLU A 44 -2.41 13.15 -8.55
N THR A 45 -2.68 12.67 -9.76
CA THR A 45 -3.93 11.96 -10.07
C THR A 45 -3.80 10.48 -9.74
N PRO A 46 -4.78 9.86 -9.07
CA PRO A 46 -4.78 8.42 -8.77
C PRO A 46 -4.70 7.51 -9.99
#